data_AF-U7QBK0-F1
#
_entry.id   AF-U7QBK0-F1
#
_cell.length_a   1.000
_cell.length_b   1.000
_cell.length_c   1.000
_cell.angle_alpha   90.00
_cell.angle_beta   90.00
_cell.angle_gamma   90.00
#
_symmetry.space_group_name_H-M   'P 1'
#
loop_
_entity.id
_entity.type
_entity.pdbx_description
1 polymer ?
#
loop_
_entity_poly.entity_id
_entity_poly.type
_entity_poly.pdbx_seq_one_letter_code
_entity_poly.pdbx_strand_id
1 'polypeptide(L)'
;MLWAWSLTQTSIANSAIIHSLTPIFTALWGWLFLRRQIDRKFILGMAIAVGGTLVIGFDDLSHSQSGFQGDLAALLSASLLGGYPLIIEQLKTRISSNEIIKGCSIVGMLVALPVVLLNSEQLFPHTVQGWFAVISLAVICQIIGLGLEAISLKRFSAEFISTCHLVTPILGSIAAWVIFEEVLTADNWIGFTCVLIGIYVTLQSHSAVKPQDTINSLPLD
;
A
#
# COMPACT_ATOMS: atom_id res chain seq x y z
N MET A 1 6.89 0.05 -10.44
CA MET A 1 8.14 -0.24 -11.19
C MET A 1 9.29 -0.55 -10.26
N LEU A 2 9.69 0.36 -9.36
CA LEU A 2 10.78 0.09 -8.41
C LEU A 2 10.55 -1.16 -7.55
N TRP A 3 9.34 -1.35 -7.03
CA TRP A 3 9.00 -2.58 -6.31
C TRP A 3 9.09 -3.85 -7.17
N ALA A 4 8.62 -3.80 -8.42
CA ALA A 4 8.72 -4.95 -9.31
C ALA A 4 10.19 -5.29 -9.61
N TRP A 5 11.05 -4.28 -9.74
CA TRP A 5 12.48 -4.46 -9.90
C TRP A 5 13.16 -4.95 -8.61
N SER A 6 12.73 -4.52 -7.42
CA SER A 6 13.29 -5.04 -6.17
C SER A 6 13.06 -6.54 -6.04
N LEU A 7 11.89 -7.04 -6.46
CA LEU A 7 11.59 -8.48 -6.45
C LEU A 7 12.53 -9.32 -7.35
N THR A 8 13.20 -8.73 -8.34
CA THR A 8 14.19 -9.46 -9.16
C THR A 8 15.59 -9.40 -8.55
N GLN A 9 15.85 -8.45 -7.66
CA GLN A 9 17.19 -8.18 -7.09
C GLN A 9 17.33 -8.63 -5.63
N THR A 10 16.22 -8.90 -4.93
CA THR A 10 16.18 -9.40 -3.55
C THR A 10 15.02 -10.39 -3.39
N SER A 11 14.90 -11.02 -2.23
CA SER A 11 13.81 -11.96 -1.97
C SER A 11 12.44 -11.27 -1.92
N ILE A 12 11.39 -12.02 -2.28
CA ILE A 12 10.00 -11.54 -2.20
C ILE A 12 9.65 -11.14 -0.76
N ALA A 13 10.06 -11.97 0.21
CA ALA A 13 9.85 -11.74 1.63
C ALA A 13 10.48 -10.44 2.12
N ASN A 14 11.75 -10.20 1.80
CA ASN A 14 12.46 -9.00 2.23
C ASN A 14 11.87 -7.74 1.59
N SER A 15 11.56 -7.80 0.28
CA SER A 15 10.90 -6.71 -0.44
C SER A 15 9.51 -6.36 0.16
N ALA A 16 8.72 -7.37 0.54
CA ALA A 16 7.41 -7.19 1.16
C ALA A 16 7.50 -6.59 2.58
N ILE A 17 8.48 -7.03 3.36
CA ILE A 17 8.74 -6.50 4.71
C ILE A 17 9.16 -5.03 4.65
N ILE A 18 10.07 -4.68 3.73
CA ILE A 18 10.44 -3.28 3.53
C ILE A 18 9.22 -2.45 3.10
N HIS A 19 8.33 -3.00 2.27
CA HIS A 19 7.08 -2.34 1.90
C HIS A 19 6.12 -2.15 3.08
N SER A 20 6.19 -3.01 4.10
CA SER A 20 5.37 -2.88 5.31
C SER A 20 5.77 -1.67 6.16
N LEU A 21 6.89 -1.00 5.83
CA LEU A 21 7.30 0.27 6.42
C LEU A 21 6.63 1.49 5.76
N THR A 22 5.83 1.31 4.69
CA THR A 22 5.09 2.38 4.00
C THR A 22 4.35 3.33 4.95
N PRO A 23 3.57 2.88 5.96
CA PRO A 23 2.87 3.80 6.86
C PRO A 23 3.81 4.70 7.68
N ILE A 24 5.02 4.24 8.00
CA ILE A 24 6.04 5.05 8.67
C ILE A 24 6.48 6.19 7.75
N PHE A 25 6.71 5.89 6.46
CA PHE A 25 7.02 6.93 5.47
C PHE A 25 5.84 7.87 5.23
N THR A 26 4.61 7.38 5.18
CA THR A 26 3.41 8.23 5.07
C THR A 26 3.33 9.20 6.25
N ALA A 27 3.53 8.71 7.48
CA ALA A 27 3.58 9.55 8.68
C ALA A 27 4.72 10.58 8.62
N LEU A 28 5.92 10.17 8.18
CA LEU A 28 7.08 11.03 8.05
C LEU A 28 6.85 12.16 7.03
N TRP A 29 6.30 11.82 5.86
CA TRP A 29 5.99 12.80 4.82
C TRP A 29 4.84 13.74 5.20
N GLY A 30 3.82 13.24 5.90
CA GLY A 30 2.75 14.05 6.45
C GLY A 30 3.27 15.06 7.48
N TRP A 31 4.20 14.64 8.32
CA TRP A 31 4.87 15.56 9.24
C TRP A 31 5.78 16.57 8.52
N LEU A 32 6.60 16.13 7.56
CA LEU A 32 7.59 16.99 6.90
C LEU A 32 6.96 18.03 5.96
N PHE A 33 6.06 17.61 5.08
CA PHE A 33 5.50 18.47 4.02
C PHE A 33 4.18 19.14 4.42
N LEU A 34 3.37 18.47 5.24
CA LEU A 34 2.05 18.98 5.66
C LEU A 34 2.04 19.50 7.10
N ARG A 35 3.16 19.39 7.83
CA ARG A 35 3.29 19.80 9.24
C ARG A 35 2.22 19.18 10.14
N ARG A 36 1.76 17.97 9.81
CA ARG A 36 0.75 17.25 10.58
C ARG A 36 1.33 16.79 11.91
N GLN A 37 0.55 16.97 12.96
CA GLN A 37 0.87 16.42 14.26
C GLN A 37 0.17 15.07 14.40
N ILE A 38 0.99 14.03 14.56
CA ILE A 38 0.53 12.66 14.77
C ILE A 38 0.53 12.40 16.27
N ASP A 39 -0.62 12.02 16.80
CA ASP A 39 -0.75 11.75 18.23
C ASP A 39 -0.03 10.45 18.64
N ARG A 40 0.36 10.35 19.91
CA ARG A 40 1.14 9.20 20.42
C ARG A 40 0.40 7.88 20.29
N LYS A 41 -0.94 7.89 20.38
CA LYS A 41 -1.76 6.68 20.26
C LYS A 41 -1.71 6.16 18.83
N PHE A 42 -1.72 7.05 17.84
CA PHE A 42 -1.51 6.68 16.45
C PHE A 42 -0.14 6.03 16.23
N ILE A 43 0.95 6.65 16.72
CA ILE A 43 2.30 6.10 16.56
C ILE A 43 2.42 4.72 17.20
N LEU A 44 1.83 4.54 18.39
CA LEU A 44 1.83 3.24 19.08
C LEU A 44 1.06 2.17 18.29
N GLY A 45 -0.15 2.49 17.82
CA GLY A 45 -0.94 1.56 17.01
C GLY A 45 -0.24 1.18 15.70
N MET A 46 0.36 2.16 15.02
CA MET A 46 1.14 1.94 13.80
C MET A 46 2.36 1.05 14.07
N ALA A 47 3.10 1.30 15.16
CA ALA A 47 4.25 0.47 15.54
C ALA A 47 3.84 -0.97 15.86
N ILE A 48 2.71 -1.18 16.56
CA ILE A 48 2.15 -2.51 16.82
C ILE A 48 1.76 -3.19 15.50
N ALA A 49 1.13 -2.46 14.57
CA ALA A 49 0.72 -3.02 13.29
C ALA A 49 1.92 -3.45 12.43
N VAL A 50 2.92 -2.57 12.28
CA VAL A 50 4.16 -2.88 11.56
C VAL A 50 4.88 -4.06 12.22
N GLY A 51 4.98 -4.07 13.55
CA GLY A 51 5.57 -5.18 14.29
C GLY A 51 4.84 -6.51 14.04
N GLY A 52 3.50 -6.48 14.03
CA GLY A 52 2.68 -7.65 13.69
C GLY A 52 2.97 -8.17 12.28
N THR A 53 3.09 -7.28 11.29
CA THR A 53 3.48 -7.68 9.92
C THR A 53 4.87 -8.29 9.84
N LEU A 54 5.84 -7.78 10.60
CA LEU A 54 7.18 -8.37 10.68
C LEU A 54 7.15 -9.79 11.26
N VAL A 55 6.28 -10.05 12.25
CA VAL A 55 6.08 -11.38 12.82
C VAL A 55 5.50 -12.33 11.77
N ILE A 56 4.52 -11.89 10.97
CA ILE A 56 3.93 -12.72 9.90
C ILE A 56 5.00 -13.18 8.90
N GLY A 57 5.91 -12.30 8.50
CA GLY A 57 6.95 -12.60 7.50
C GLY A 57 8.29 -13.06 8.07
N PHE A 58 8.38 -13.35 9.38
CA PHE A 58 9.67 -13.60 10.04
C PHE A 58 10.36 -14.86 9.52
N ASP A 59 9.61 -15.96 9.39
CA ASP A 59 10.14 -17.23 8.91
C ASP A 59 10.68 -17.09 7.48
N ASP A 60 9.91 -16.46 6.60
CA ASP A 60 10.32 -16.21 5.22
C ASP A 60 11.54 -15.28 5.15
N LEU A 61 11.61 -14.26 6.00
CA LEU A 61 12.74 -13.33 6.05
C LEU A 61 14.03 -14.04 6.46
N SER A 62 13.96 -14.91 7.48
CA SER A 62 15.12 -15.61 8.05
C SER A 62 15.80 -16.56 7.06
N HIS A 63 15.04 -17.09 6.10
CA HIS A 63 15.54 -17.97 5.04
C HIS A 63 15.90 -17.22 3.75
N SER A 64 15.72 -15.90 3.73
CA SER A 64 15.85 -15.13 2.51
C SER A 64 17.25 -14.57 2.29
N GLN A 65 17.69 -14.55 1.03
CA GLN A 65 18.92 -13.87 0.65
C GLN A 65 18.62 -12.40 0.35
N SER A 66 19.25 -11.48 1.08
CA SER A 66 19.12 -10.05 0.90
C SER A 66 20.09 -9.51 -0.16
N GLY A 67 19.57 -8.82 -1.17
CA GLY A 67 20.38 -8.09 -2.14
C GLY A 67 20.34 -6.59 -1.86
N PHE A 68 21.48 -5.96 -1.54
CA PHE A 68 21.55 -4.53 -1.18
C PHE A 68 20.85 -3.59 -2.18
N GLN A 69 21.01 -3.84 -3.48
CA GLN A 69 20.37 -3.04 -4.53
C GLN A 69 18.84 -3.21 -4.53
N GLY A 70 18.35 -4.43 -4.33
CA GLY A 70 16.92 -4.72 -4.25
C GLY A 70 16.30 -4.11 -2.99
N ASP A 71 17.00 -4.17 -1.87
CA ASP A 71 16.54 -3.61 -0.61
C ASP A 71 16.44 -2.08 -0.68
N LEU A 72 17.42 -1.42 -1.28
CA LEU A 72 17.38 0.02 -1.54
C LEU A 72 16.22 0.38 -2.49
N ALA A 73 15.99 -0.41 -3.54
CA ALA A 73 14.87 -0.19 -4.46
C ALA A 73 13.51 -0.39 -3.77
N ALA A 74 13.38 -1.41 -2.91
CA ALA A 74 12.19 -1.66 -2.12
C ALA A 74 11.93 -0.49 -1.14
N LEU A 75 12.98 0.02 -0.50
CA LEU A 75 12.89 1.13 0.46
C LEU A 75 12.47 2.43 -0.23
N LEU A 76 13.09 2.74 -1.37
CA LEU A 76 12.69 3.89 -2.19
C LEU A 76 11.24 3.74 -2.66
N SER A 77 10.84 2.54 -3.08
CA SER A 77 9.46 2.28 -3.47
C SER A 77 8.48 2.47 -2.32
N ALA A 78 8.78 1.97 -1.12
CA ALA A 78 7.97 2.15 0.08
C ALA A 78 7.86 3.63 0.45
N SER A 79 8.95 4.40 0.31
CA SER A 79 8.96 5.83 0.57
C SER A 79 8.05 6.61 -0.40
N LEU A 80 8.08 6.28 -1.69
CA LEU A 80 7.26 6.90 -2.72
C LEU A 80 5.79 6.51 -2.59
N LEU A 81 5.54 5.22 -2.31
CA LEU A 81 4.20 4.72 -2.02
C LEU A 81 3.64 5.39 -0.76
N GLY A 82 4.47 5.69 0.22
CA GLY A 82 4.05 6.40 1.42
C GLY A 82 3.64 7.84 1.15
N GLY A 83 4.27 8.50 0.17
CA GLY A 83 3.93 9.87 -0.25
C GLY A 83 2.69 9.95 -1.16
N TYR A 84 2.42 8.89 -1.94
CA TYR A 84 1.29 8.81 -2.86
C TYR A 84 -0.07 9.18 -2.23
N PRO A 85 -0.52 8.55 -1.13
CA PRO A 85 -1.85 8.83 -0.59
C PRO A 85 -1.96 10.26 -0.07
N LEU A 86 -0.87 10.89 0.39
CA LEU A 86 -0.86 12.32 0.79
C LEU A 86 -1.09 13.26 -0.41
N ILE A 87 -0.53 12.92 -1.57
CA ILE A 87 -0.74 13.69 -2.81
C ILE A 87 -2.20 13.56 -3.24
N ILE A 88 -2.74 12.33 -3.25
CA ILE A 88 -4.15 12.09 -3.58
C ILE A 88 -5.06 12.84 -2.63
N GLU A 89 -4.76 12.80 -1.34
CA GLU A 89 -5.50 13.49 -0.31
C GLU A 89 -5.59 15.01 -0.58
N GLN A 90 -4.47 15.63 -0.96
CA GLN A 90 -4.45 17.04 -1.32
C GLN A 90 -5.18 17.33 -2.63
N LEU A 91 -4.98 16.52 -3.68
CA LEU A 91 -5.67 16.68 -4.96
C LEU A 91 -7.19 16.56 -4.81
N LYS A 92 -7.65 15.72 -3.89
CA LYS A 92 -9.06 15.52 -3.59
C LYS A 92 -9.77 16.78 -3.10
N THR A 93 -9.04 17.76 -2.57
CA THR A 93 -9.59 19.07 -2.19
C THR A 93 -9.95 19.95 -3.39
N ARG A 94 -9.43 19.65 -4.58
CA ARG A 94 -9.59 20.47 -5.79
C ARG A 94 -10.25 19.75 -6.95
N ILE A 95 -10.19 18.42 -6.98
CA ILE A 95 -10.53 17.63 -8.16
C ILE A 95 -11.36 16.38 -7.78
N SER A 96 -12.23 15.96 -8.69
CA SER A 96 -13.10 14.78 -8.55
C SER A 96 -12.31 13.46 -8.59
N SER A 97 -12.92 12.37 -8.10
CA SER A 97 -12.26 11.05 -8.04
C SER A 97 -11.94 10.54 -9.44
N ASN A 98 -12.83 10.79 -10.38
CA ASN A 98 -12.66 10.35 -11.77
C ASN A 98 -11.46 11.01 -12.44
N GLU A 99 -11.20 12.29 -12.16
CA GLU A 99 -10.02 12.98 -12.71
C GLU A 99 -8.72 12.49 -12.07
N ILE A 100 -8.73 12.18 -10.77
CA ILE A 100 -7.58 11.55 -10.10
C ILE A 100 -7.26 10.20 -10.74
N ILE A 101 -8.28 9.34 -10.92
CA ILE A 101 -8.10 8.01 -11.53
C ILE A 101 -7.54 8.15 -12.96
N LYS A 102 -8.10 9.07 -13.76
CA LYS A 102 -7.59 9.36 -15.11
C LYS A 102 -6.14 9.82 -15.09
N GLY A 103 -5.81 10.80 -14.23
CA GLY A 103 -4.45 11.33 -14.10
C GLY A 103 -3.45 10.26 -13.69
N CYS A 104 -3.75 9.48 -12.64
CA CYS A 104 -2.92 8.35 -12.22
C CYS A 104 -2.75 7.31 -13.33
N SER A 105 -3.79 7.04 -14.12
CA SER A 105 -3.72 6.07 -15.21
C SER A 105 -2.86 6.57 -16.37
N ILE A 106 -2.97 7.85 -16.74
CA ILE A 106 -2.13 8.46 -17.78
C ILE A 106 -0.66 8.48 -17.34
N VAL A 107 -0.37 8.92 -16.11
CA VAL A 107 0.99 8.91 -15.57
C VAL A 107 1.54 7.49 -15.51
N GLY A 108 0.75 6.54 -15.01
CA GLY A 108 1.11 5.12 -14.97
C GLY A 108 1.46 4.57 -16.36
N MET A 109 0.63 4.88 -17.37
CA MET A 109 0.89 4.51 -18.75
C MET A 109 2.18 5.15 -19.28
N LEU A 110 2.38 6.45 -19.10
CA LEU A 110 3.57 7.16 -19.57
C LEU A 110 4.87 6.65 -18.93
N VAL A 111 4.81 6.25 -17.66
CA VAL A 111 5.96 5.70 -16.95
C VAL A 111 6.21 4.23 -17.32
N ALA A 112 5.16 3.44 -17.49
CA ALA A 112 5.28 2.01 -17.80
C ALA A 112 5.62 1.76 -19.28
N LEU A 113 5.08 2.56 -20.21
CA LEU A 113 5.21 2.32 -21.65
C LEU A 113 6.66 2.26 -22.13
N PRO A 114 7.57 3.19 -21.76
CA PRO A 114 8.98 3.10 -22.16
C PRO A 114 9.65 1.83 -21.62
N VAL A 115 9.32 1.43 -20.38
CA VAL A 115 9.90 0.23 -19.77
C VAL A 115 9.47 -1.02 -20.54
N VAL A 116 8.20 -1.13 -20.91
CA VAL A 116 7.69 -2.27 -21.68
C VAL A 116 8.29 -2.26 -23.09
N LEU A 117 8.36 -1.12 -23.77
CA LEU A 117 8.95 -1.01 -25.11
C LEU A 117 10.42 -1.42 -25.16
N LEU A 118 11.17 -1.21 -24.08
CA LEU A 118 12.59 -1.55 -24.00
C LEU A 118 12.85 -3.00 -23.55
N ASN A 119 11.94 -3.61 -22.78
CA ASN A 119 12.19 -4.89 -22.11
C ASN A 119 11.23 -6.01 -22.51
N SER A 120 10.23 -5.73 -23.35
CA SER A 120 9.22 -6.72 -23.73
C SER A 120 8.99 -6.71 -25.23
N GLU A 121 9.12 -7.89 -25.84
CA GLU A 121 8.80 -8.08 -27.26
C GLU A 121 7.28 -8.06 -27.53
N GLN A 122 6.48 -8.16 -26.46
CA GLN A 122 5.03 -8.27 -26.54
C GLN A 122 4.34 -7.20 -25.69
N LEU A 123 3.51 -6.39 -26.33
CA LEU A 123 2.75 -5.30 -25.68
C LEU A 123 1.34 -5.73 -25.23
N PHE A 124 0.71 -6.65 -25.96
CA PHE A 124 -0.69 -7.04 -25.72
C PHE A 124 -0.83 -8.53 -25.46
N PRO A 125 -1.74 -8.95 -24.56
CA PRO A 125 -2.04 -10.36 -24.37
C PRO A 125 -2.56 -11.02 -25.66
N HIS A 126 -2.11 -12.24 -25.95
CA HIS A 126 -2.62 -13.03 -27.08
C HIS A 126 -3.73 -14.00 -26.71
N THR A 127 -3.95 -14.23 -25.41
CA THR A 127 -4.94 -15.19 -24.92
C THR A 127 -6.15 -14.48 -24.32
N VAL A 128 -7.33 -15.11 -24.43
CA VAL A 128 -8.57 -14.64 -23.80
C VAL A 128 -8.39 -14.53 -22.28
N GLN A 129 -7.70 -15.49 -21.67
CA GLN A 129 -7.39 -15.48 -20.25
C GLN A 129 -6.50 -14.29 -19.85
N GLY A 130 -5.51 -13.93 -20.68
CA GLY A 130 -4.67 -12.75 -20.45
C GLY A 130 -5.46 -11.45 -20.53
N TRP A 131 -6.36 -11.32 -21.50
CA TRP A 131 -7.29 -10.18 -21.56
C TRP A 131 -8.21 -10.11 -20.36
N PHE A 132 -8.74 -11.25 -19.91
CA PHE A 132 -9.57 -11.30 -18.72
C PHE A 132 -8.81 -10.83 -17.47
N ALA A 133 -7.55 -11.24 -17.31
CA ALA A 133 -6.70 -10.78 -16.21
C ALA A 133 -6.44 -9.26 -16.28
N VAL A 134 -6.09 -8.73 -17.45
CA VAL A 134 -5.83 -7.28 -17.64
C VAL A 134 -7.08 -6.45 -17.38
N ILE A 135 -8.24 -6.86 -17.91
CA ILE A 135 -9.52 -6.17 -17.71
C ILE A 135 -9.91 -6.23 -16.23
N SER A 136 -9.75 -7.37 -15.58
CA SER A 136 -10.05 -7.52 -14.15
C SER A 136 -9.18 -6.60 -13.31
N LEU A 137 -7.88 -6.50 -13.61
CA LEU A 137 -6.96 -5.60 -12.92
C LEU A 137 -7.35 -4.12 -13.14
N ALA A 138 -7.69 -3.76 -14.37
CA ALA A 138 -8.10 -2.40 -14.72
C ALA A 138 -9.42 -1.99 -14.06
N VAL A 139 -10.41 -2.88 -13.99
CA VAL A 139 -11.70 -2.55 -13.39
C VAL A 139 -11.65 -2.65 -11.87
N ILE A 140 -11.18 -3.78 -11.34
CA ILE A 140 -11.25 -4.08 -9.91
C ILE A 140 -10.15 -3.34 -9.15
N CYS A 141 -8.88 -3.50 -9.54
CA CYS A 141 -7.79 -2.88 -8.79
C CYS A 141 -7.70 -1.37 -9.09
N GLN A 142 -7.75 -0.99 -10.37
CA GLN A 142 -7.48 0.40 -10.75
C GLN A 142 -8.72 1.31 -10.59
N ILE A 143 -9.89 0.95 -11.11
CA ILE A 143 -11.08 1.84 -10.99
C ILE A 143 -11.69 1.72 -9.60
N ILE A 144 -12.05 0.51 -9.16
CA ILE A 144 -12.74 0.29 -7.89
C ILE A 144 -11.79 0.51 -6.72
N GLY A 145 -10.61 -0.11 -6.72
CA GLY A 145 -9.63 0.03 -5.64
C GLY A 145 -9.22 1.48 -5.41
N LEU A 146 -8.76 2.18 -6.44
CA LEU A 146 -8.34 3.57 -6.33
C LEU A 146 -9.50 4.51 -6.01
N GLY A 147 -10.70 4.24 -6.54
CA GLY A 147 -11.91 4.98 -6.22
C GLY A 147 -12.27 4.87 -4.74
N LEU A 148 -12.28 3.66 -4.18
CA LEU A 148 -12.55 3.41 -2.76
C LEU A 148 -11.49 4.02 -1.84
N GLU A 149 -10.22 3.97 -2.24
CA GLU A 149 -9.14 4.61 -1.50
C GLU A 149 -9.30 6.13 -1.49
N ALA A 150 -9.58 6.74 -2.65
CA ALA A 150 -9.84 8.17 -2.77
C ALA A 150 -11.10 8.64 -2.01
N ILE A 151 -12.15 7.80 -1.94
CA ILE A 151 -13.34 8.05 -1.13
C ILE A 151 -13.00 7.95 0.37
N SER A 152 -12.23 6.94 0.76
CA SER A 152 -11.81 6.74 2.16
C SER A 152 -10.98 7.92 2.66
N LEU A 153 -10.14 8.50 1.79
CA LEU A 153 -9.38 9.73 2.06
C LEU A 153 -10.25 10.96 2.33
N LYS A 154 -11.56 10.93 2.04
CA LYS A 154 -12.46 12.02 2.46
C LYS A 154 -12.65 12.05 3.97
N ARG A 155 -12.72 10.88 4.62
CA ARG A 155 -13.03 10.75 6.05
C ARG A 155 -11.79 10.46 6.90
N PHE A 156 -10.88 9.66 6.38
CA PHE A 156 -9.70 9.21 7.09
C PHE A 156 -8.44 9.88 6.56
N SER A 157 -7.43 10.00 7.43
CA SER A 157 -6.10 10.50 7.04
C SER A 157 -5.36 9.49 6.17
N ALA A 158 -4.46 9.98 5.29
CA ALA A 158 -3.62 9.11 4.46
C ALA A 158 -2.75 8.17 5.31
N GLU A 159 -2.28 8.65 6.46
CA GLU A 159 -1.52 7.90 7.44
C GLU A 159 -2.32 6.68 7.94
N PHE A 160 -3.60 6.88 8.28
CA PHE A 160 -4.48 5.80 8.73
C PHE A 160 -4.72 4.77 7.63
N ILE A 161 -5.05 5.22 6.41
CA ILE A 161 -5.31 4.33 5.27
C ILE A 161 -4.07 3.50 4.94
N SER A 162 -2.89 4.12 4.92
CA SER A 162 -1.63 3.41 4.72
C SER A 162 -1.37 2.36 5.81
N THR A 163 -1.75 2.64 7.06
CA THR A 163 -1.67 1.65 8.16
C THR A 163 -2.66 0.50 7.95
N CYS A 164 -3.87 0.78 7.46
CA CYS A 164 -4.85 -0.26 7.12
C CYS A 164 -4.38 -1.19 6.00
N HIS A 165 -3.52 -0.72 5.09
CA HIS A 165 -2.95 -1.58 4.04
C HIS A 165 -2.06 -2.70 4.60
N LEU A 166 -1.63 -2.63 5.87
CA LEU A 166 -0.96 -3.73 6.55
C LEU A 166 -1.86 -4.95 6.80
N VAL A 167 -3.17 -4.87 6.51
CA VAL A 167 -4.04 -6.06 6.45
C VAL A 167 -3.71 -6.95 5.23
N THR A 168 -3.12 -6.39 4.17
CA THR A 168 -2.74 -7.13 2.96
C THR A 168 -1.94 -8.42 3.22
N PRO A 169 -0.86 -8.42 4.03
CA PRO A 169 -0.14 -9.65 4.37
C PRO A 169 -1.02 -10.69 5.08
N ILE A 170 -1.99 -10.28 5.91
CA ILE A 170 -2.95 -11.22 6.52
C ILE A 170 -3.78 -11.90 5.44
N LEU A 171 -4.35 -11.10 4.53
CA LEU A 171 -5.15 -11.62 3.42
C LEU A 171 -4.31 -12.49 2.48
N GLY A 172 -3.05 -12.11 2.26
CA GLY A 172 -2.09 -12.88 1.48
C GLY A 172 -1.83 -14.26 2.09
N SER A 173 -1.50 -14.32 3.38
CA SER A 173 -1.28 -15.59 4.07
C SER A 173 -2.55 -16.47 4.12
N ILE A 174 -3.73 -15.88 4.34
CA ILE A 174 -5.00 -16.62 4.30
C ILE A 174 -5.27 -17.16 2.89
N ALA A 175 -5.05 -16.35 1.86
CA ALA A 175 -5.22 -16.80 0.48
C ALA A 175 -4.24 -17.91 0.13
N ALA A 176 -2.99 -17.82 0.58
CA ALA A 176 -1.98 -18.86 0.35
C ALA A 176 -2.34 -20.17 1.05
N TRP A 177 -2.85 -20.10 2.28
CA TRP A 177 -3.39 -21.28 2.98
C TRP A 177 -4.56 -21.92 2.23
N VAL A 178 -5.50 -21.12 1.71
CA VAL A 178 -6.70 -21.66 1.03
C VAL A 178 -6.40 -22.18 -0.38
N ILE A 179 -5.52 -21.53 -1.12
CA ILE A 179 -5.25 -21.83 -2.54
C ILE A 179 -4.10 -22.82 -2.71
N PHE A 180 -3.06 -22.69 -1.90
CA PHE A 180 -1.82 -23.48 -2.00
C PHE A 180 -1.65 -24.48 -0.84
N GLU A 181 -2.63 -24.56 0.08
CA GLU A 181 -2.61 -25.46 1.24
C GLU A 181 -1.39 -25.23 2.17
N GLU A 182 -0.86 -24.00 2.21
CA GLU A 182 0.26 -23.63 3.08
C GLU A 182 -0.12 -23.63 4.57
N VAL A 183 0.72 -24.19 5.43
CA VAL A 183 0.43 -24.28 6.87
C VAL A 183 0.67 -22.94 7.55
N LEU A 184 -0.39 -22.37 8.14
CA LEU A 184 -0.28 -21.18 8.99
C LEU A 184 0.32 -21.55 10.36
N THR A 185 1.45 -20.93 10.71
CA THR A 185 2.15 -21.12 11.98
C THR A 185 1.49 -20.33 13.11
N ALA A 186 1.88 -20.62 14.35
CA ALA A 186 1.44 -19.84 15.51
C ALA A 186 1.86 -18.36 15.40
N ASP A 187 3.03 -18.10 14.81
CA ASP A 187 3.54 -16.75 14.59
C ASP A 187 2.66 -15.96 13.61
N ASN A 188 2.12 -16.61 12.56
CA ASN A 188 1.15 -15.95 11.68
C ASN A 188 -0.08 -15.47 12.46
N TRP A 189 -0.66 -16.31 13.34
CA TRP A 189 -1.82 -15.94 14.14
C TRP A 189 -1.54 -14.80 15.14
N ILE A 190 -0.36 -14.81 15.77
CA ILE A 190 0.11 -13.73 16.64
C ILE A 190 0.24 -12.44 15.82
N GLY A 191 0.90 -12.52 14.67
CA GLY A 191 1.06 -11.42 13.74
C GLY A 191 -0.26 -10.82 13.28
N PHE A 192 -1.23 -11.66 12.88
CA PHE A 192 -2.58 -11.22 12.48
C PHE A 192 -3.27 -10.44 13.60
N THR A 193 -3.21 -10.97 14.81
CA THR A 193 -3.81 -10.33 15.99
C THR A 193 -3.15 -8.98 16.28
N CYS A 194 -1.81 -8.93 16.24
CA CYS A 194 -1.06 -7.69 16.41
C CYS A 194 -1.41 -6.64 15.35
N VAL A 195 -1.48 -7.00 14.07
CA VAL A 195 -1.86 -6.08 12.99
C VAL A 195 -3.26 -5.50 13.23
N LEU A 196 -4.25 -6.35 13.52
CA LEU A 196 -5.63 -5.92 13.76
C LEU A 196 -5.75 -5.02 14.99
N ILE A 197 -5.08 -5.36 16.09
CA ILE A 197 -5.03 -4.52 17.30
C ILE A 197 -4.36 -3.19 16.99
N GLY A 198 -3.23 -3.19 16.29
CA GLY A 198 -2.51 -1.97 15.91
C GLY A 198 -3.40 -1.02 15.11
N ILE A 199 -4.10 -1.53 14.09
CA ILE A 199 -5.05 -0.76 13.28
C ILE A 199 -6.23 -0.26 14.13
N TYR A 200 -6.75 -1.08 15.05
CA TYR A 200 -7.83 -0.64 15.93
C TYR A 200 -7.37 0.48 16.87
N VAL A 201 -6.14 0.42 17.38
CA VAL A 201 -5.55 1.47 18.22
C VAL A 201 -5.34 2.76 17.42
N THR A 202 -4.87 2.67 16.17
CA THR A 202 -4.76 3.87 15.31
C THR A 202 -6.12 4.46 14.99
N LEU A 203 -7.16 3.65 14.76
CA LEU A 203 -8.51 4.16 14.49
C LEU A 203 -9.08 4.99 15.64
N GLN A 204 -8.76 4.65 16.88
CA GLN A 204 -9.21 5.41 18.05
C GLN A 204 -8.38 6.67 18.33
N SER A 205 -7.41 6.98 17.48
CA SER A 205 -6.58 8.18 17.59
C SER A 205 -7.31 9.38 16.96
N HIS A 206 -7.00 10.59 17.44
CA HIS A 206 -7.58 11.81 16.86
C HIS A 206 -6.97 12.11 15.48
N SER A 207 -5.74 11.66 15.23
CA SER A 207 -5.06 11.81 13.93
C SER A 207 -5.63 10.88 12.82
N ALA A 208 -6.46 9.88 13.14
CA ALA A 208 -6.99 8.96 12.15
C ALA A 208 -8.20 9.50 11.37
N VAL A 209 -9.05 10.29 12.02
CA VAL A 209 -10.27 10.86 11.41
C VAL A 209 -10.06 12.35 11.17
N LYS A 210 -10.41 12.81 9.96
CA LYS A 210 -10.30 14.23 9.62
C LYS A 210 -11.35 15.07 10.35
N PRO A 211 -11.06 16.35 10.67
CA PRO A 211 -12.06 17.27 11.20
C PRO A 211 -13.24 17.41 10.24
N GLN A 212 -14.46 17.48 10.78
CA GLN A 212 -15.70 17.55 10.01
C GLN A 212 -15.73 18.73 9.02
N ASP A 213 -15.12 19.86 9.39
CA ASP A 213 -15.02 21.05 8.53
C ASP A 213 -14.21 20.78 7.25
N THR A 214 -13.17 19.95 7.34
CA THR A 214 -12.40 19.52 6.17
C THR A 214 -13.24 18.65 5.25
N ILE A 215 -14.06 17.75 5.81
CA ILE A 215 -14.92 16.84 5.05
C ILE A 215 -15.97 17.64 4.26
N ASN A 216 -16.61 18.62 4.90
CA ASN A 216 -17.67 19.43 4.30
C ASN A 216 -17.15 20.33 3.15
N SER A 217 -15.85 20.62 3.11
CA SER A 217 -15.23 21.45 2.05
C SER A 217 -14.88 20.67 0.77
N LEU A 218 -15.00 19.34 0.78
CA LEU A 218 -14.62 18.50 -0.35
C LEU A 218 -15.71 18.53 -1.44
N PRO A 219 -15.32 18.42 -2.73
CA PRO A 219 -16.28 18.29 -3.82
C PRO A 219 -17.17 17.05 -3.61
N LEU A 220 -18.48 17.26 -3.81
CA LEU A 220 -19.46 16.18 -3.90
C LEU A 220 -19.19 15.44 -5.21
N ASP A 221 -18.68 14.20 -5.10
CA ASP A 221 -18.61 13.28 -6.24
C ASP A 221 -19.93 12.50 -6.29
#